data_AF-A0A7Y6GJN0-F1
#
_entry.id   AF-A0A7Y6GJN0-F1
#
_cell.length_a   1.000
_cell.length_b   1.000
_cell.length_c   1.000
_cell.angle_alpha   90.00
_cell.angle_beta   90.00
_cell.angle_gamma   90.00
#
_symmetry.space_group_name_H-M   'P 1'
#
loop_
_entity.id
_entity.type
_entity.pdbx_description
1 polymer ?
#
loop_
_entity_poly.entity_id
_entity_poly.type
_entity_poly.pdbx_seq_one_letter_code
_entity_poly.pdbx_strand_id
1 'polypeptide(L)'
;MCSGATNAYLCSTCGSGRETERGTRCARCVLRDRLATEFLSSRGEVPAEVRPLLGALVRVPRARSILVWLDKPRGGAACLRRLVADDLPLTHKTLDSADPGQGAASLRATLVHLGVLPPRNESLAGLQPWLERTLTPLPAQHRRTLHIYAEWALLRRARRRAARGRFTPASAAAVRSAIRCTAAFLTWLDTHDIPLADLTQGDIDTWLSEHRDRRHVRLFLRWAHERRLTGNLEISDRPRDEPHCWWSESEHWTHLRRCLHDEALPLDVRVTGALMLLYGMPITRIVALTRSDLTGGSPPHLRIGEHPVALPPAVHQLLQRQADHTEPISAVGRITPRPSWLIPGYAAGTHHSAPALARKMRLHGLPARPSRNTALLALAADLPASVLSDTLGISISAALQWTRRAARDWNSYLAARSTEDRD
;
A
#
# COMPACT_ATOMS: atom_id res chain seq x y z
N MET A 1 31.91 49.08 21.82
CA MET A 1 30.67 49.76 21.37
C MET A 1 29.59 48.72 21.19
N CYS A 2 28.59 48.73 22.06
CA CYS A 2 27.38 47.93 21.92
C CYS A 2 26.60 48.40 20.68
N SER A 3 26.43 47.54 19.68
CA SER A 3 25.54 47.80 18.56
C SER A 3 24.08 47.62 19.03
N GLY A 4 23.51 48.71 19.54
CA GLY A 4 22.11 48.83 19.93
C GLY A 4 21.16 48.80 18.72
N ALA A 5 20.88 47.59 18.21
CA ALA A 5 19.77 47.35 17.31
C ALA A 5 18.92 46.20 17.87
N THR A 6 18.20 46.45 18.96
CA THR A 6 17.14 45.57 19.46
C THR A 6 15.89 45.76 18.60
N ASN A 7 15.97 45.49 17.30
CA ASN A 7 14.77 45.43 16.48
C ASN A 7 14.10 44.08 16.74
N ALA A 8 13.44 43.99 17.90
CA ALA A 8 12.62 42.85 18.24
C ALA A 8 11.45 42.85 17.25
N TYR A 9 11.53 42.04 16.20
CA TYR A 9 10.40 41.75 15.30
C TYR A 9 9.35 40.95 16.08
N LEU A 10 8.67 41.64 17.01
CA LEU A 10 7.61 41.07 17.82
C LEU A 10 6.33 41.02 16.99
N CYS A 11 5.62 39.90 17.07
CA CYS A 11 4.31 39.80 16.46
C CYS A 11 3.35 40.80 17.12
N SER A 12 2.67 41.62 16.31
CA SER A 12 1.67 42.60 16.79
C SER A 12 0.47 41.98 17.52
N THR A 13 0.20 40.68 17.34
CA THR A 13 -0.93 39.99 17.96
C THR A 13 -0.56 39.25 19.25
N CYS A 14 0.62 38.62 19.31
CA CYS A 14 1.00 37.76 20.44
C CYS A 14 2.31 38.14 21.13
N GLY A 15 2.99 39.19 20.66
CA GLY A 15 4.24 39.67 21.23
C GLY A 15 5.43 38.71 21.09
N SER A 16 5.33 37.63 20.31
CA SER A 16 6.45 36.68 20.16
C SER A 16 7.49 37.17 19.15
N GLY A 17 8.78 37.13 19.49
CA GLY A 17 9.91 37.43 18.59
C GLY A 17 10.25 36.32 17.60
N ARG A 18 9.23 35.69 16.99
CA ARG A 18 9.40 34.68 15.94
C ARG A 18 9.32 35.35 14.58
N GLU A 19 10.04 34.81 13.59
CA GLU A 19 10.07 35.29 12.21
C GLU A 19 8.66 35.66 11.70
N THR A 20 8.49 36.93 11.31
CA THR A 20 7.21 37.51 10.92
C THR A 20 6.82 37.10 9.50
N GLU A 21 5.57 36.71 9.31
CA GLU A 21 4.93 36.54 8.00
C GLU A 21 4.20 37.84 7.64
N ARG A 22 4.43 38.39 6.44
CA ARG A 22 3.82 39.65 5.99
C ARG A 22 3.98 40.81 7.00
N GLY A 23 5.23 41.13 7.33
CA GLY A 23 5.63 42.42 7.91
C GLY A 23 5.34 42.66 9.41
N THR A 24 4.31 42.07 10.02
CA THR A 24 3.98 42.35 11.45
C THR A 24 3.39 41.18 12.26
N ARG A 25 2.90 40.10 11.65
CA ARG A 25 2.28 38.96 12.38
C ARG A 25 3.12 37.68 12.25
N CYS A 26 3.26 36.89 13.31
CA CYS A 26 3.96 35.61 13.20
C CYS A 26 3.07 34.56 12.50
N ALA A 27 3.70 33.55 11.90
CA ALA A 27 3.02 32.47 11.19
C ALA A 27 1.92 31.77 12.00
N ARG A 28 2.05 31.70 13.34
CA ARG A 28 1.05 31.07 14.22
C ARG A 28 -0.23 31.90 14.31
N CYS A 29 -0.10 33.22 14.44
CA CYS A 29 -1.25 34.12 14.50
C CYS A 29 -1.98 34.17 13.16
N VAL A 30 -1.23 34.26 12.06
CA VAL A 30 -1.79 34.15 10.70
C VAL A 30 -2.51 32.81 10.51
N LEU A 31 -1.93 31.69 10.97
CA LEU A 31 -2.58 30.39 10.89
C LEU A 31 -3.90 30.34 11.66
N ARG A 32 -3.93 30.82 12.91
CA ARG A 32 -5.17 30.83 13.72
C ARG A 32 -6.27 31.64 13.06
N ASP A 33 -5.93 32.82 12.56
CA ASP A 33 -6.84 33.73 11.85
C ASP A 33 -7.42 33.07 10.58
N ARG A 34 -6.55 32.48 9.75
CA ARG A 34 -6.98 31.77 8.52
C ARG A 34 -7.83 30.55 8.82
N LEU A 35 -7.49 29.74 9.82
CA LEU A 35 -8.31 28.57 10.17
C LEU A 35 -9.68 28.96 10.71
N ALA A 36 -9.80 30.13 11.36
CA ALA A 36 -11.09 30.64 11.86
C ALA A 36 -11.98 31.24 10.76
N THR A 37 -11.38 31.74 9.67
CA THR A 37 -12.09 32.50 8.64
C THR A 37 -12.32 31.72 7.34
N GLU A 38 -11.45 30.78 6.97
CA GLU A 38 -11.54 30.05 5.70
C GLU A 38 -12.53 28.88 5.69
N PHE A 39 -12.97 28.42 6.86
CA PHE A 39 -13.82 27.23 7.01
C PHE A 39 -15.16 27.56 7.67
N LEU A 40 -15.76 28.68 7.26
CA LEU A 40 -17.10 29.09 7.66
C LEU A 40 -18.15 28.50 6.72
N SER A 41 -19.20 27.93 7.29
CA SER A 41 -20.41 27.50 6.57
C SER A 41 -21.15 28.68 5.95
N SER A 42 -22.22 28.42 5.20
CA SER A 42 -23.11 29.49 4.70
C SER A 42 -23.70 30.38 5.82
N ARG A 43 -23.73 29.85 7.06
CA ARG A 43 -24.21 30.55 8.27
C ARG A 43 -23.15 31.37 8.98
N GLY A 44 -21.91 31.41 8.45
CA GLY A 44 -20.80 32.13 9.08
C GLY A 44 -20.22 31.44 10.32
N GLU A 45 -20.53 30.16 10.54
CA GLU A 45 -20.01 29.37 11.68
C GLU A 45 -19.12 28.22 11.21
N VAL A 46 -18.13 27.85 12.02
CA VAL A 46 -17.32 26.64 11.79
C VAL A 46 -18.12 25.39 12.17
N PRO A 47 -18.39 24.46 11.22
CA PRO A 47 -19.14 23.24 11.50
C PRO A 47 -18.48 22.39 12.61
N ALA A 48 -19.30 21.83 13.48
CA ALA A 48 -18.83 21.05 14.64
C ALA A 48 -17.89 19.89 14.23
N GLU A 49 -18.19 19.22 13.12
CA GLU A 49 -17.42 18.11 12.56
C GLU A 49 -15.99 18.50 12.14
N VAL A 50 -15.77 19.78 11.81
CA VAL A 50 -14.49 20.31 11.33
C VAL A 50 -13.59 20.77 12.48
N ARG A 51 -14.17 21.11 13.65
CA ARG A 51 -13.44 21.62 14.81
C ARG A 51 -12.29 20.72 15.29
N PRO A 52 -12.43 19.37 15.36
CA PRO A 52 -11.32 18.51 15.76
C PRO A 52 -10.10 18.63 14.83
N LEU A 53 -10.34 18.78 13.52
CA LEU A 53 -9.28 18.98 12.53
C LEU A 53 -8.59 20.34 12.73
N LEU A 54 -9.35 21.43 12.83
CA LEU A 54 -8.76 22.76 13.02
C LEU A 54 -7.99 22.82 14.35
N GLY A 55 -8.54 22.26 15.43
CA GLY A 55 -7.87 22.16 16.72
C GLY A 55 -6.55 21.39 16.65
N ALA A 56 -6.48 20.31 15.87
CA ALA A 56 -5.23 19.62 15.61
C ALA A 56 -4.25 20.48 14.80
N LEU A 57 -4.70 21.09 13.69
CA LEU A 57 -3.86 21.93 12.83
C LEU A 57 -3.23 23.12 13.58
N VAL A 58 -3.97 23.76 14.51
CA VAL A 58 -3.45 24.86 15.34
C VAL A 58 -2.30 24.41 16.25
N ARG A 59 -2.29 23.16 16.71
CA ARG A 59 -1.26 22.62 17.62
C ARG A 59 0.03 22.22 16.91
N VAL A 60 0.03 22.09 15.58
CA VAL A 60 1.22 21.71 14.81
C VAL A 60 2.39 22.66 15.10
N PRO A 61 3.59 22.16 15.48
CA PRO A 61 4.72 23.01 15.84
C PRO A 61 5.17 23.96 14.72
N ARG A 62 5.23 23.46 13.48
CA ARG A 62 5.62 24.24 12.29
C ARG A 62 4.38 24.83 11.61
N ALA A 63 3.93 26.01 12.04
CA ALA A 63 2.73 26.67 11.47
C ALA A 63 2.84 26.92 9.95
N ARG A 64 4.03 27.24 9.44
CA ARG A 64 4.29 27.45 8.00
C ARG A 64 3.92 26.25 7.13
N SER A 65 4.12 25.01 7.60
CA SER A 65 3.77 23.84 6.79
C SER A 65 2.25 23.69 6.62
N ILE A 66 1.47 24.18 7.59
CA ILE A 66 0.01 24.21 7.49
C ILE A 66 -0.45 25.35 6.58
N LEU A 67 0.20 26.52 6.62
CA LEU A 67 -0.08 27.60 5.66
C LEU A 67 0.16 27.13 4.22
N VAL A 68 1.28 26.46 3.94
CA VAL A 68 1.55 25.84 2.63
C VAL A 68 0.48 24.81 2.25
N TRP A 69 -0.01 24.03 3.22
CA TRP A 69 -1.12 23.10 2.99
C TRP A 69 -2.45 23.81 2.66
N LEU A 70 -2.74 24.95 3.32
CA LEU A 70 -3.92 25.78 3.03
C LEU A 70 -3.87 26.39 1.63
N ASP A 71 -2.68 26.79 1.19
CA ASP A 71 -2.45 27.45 -0.10
C ASP A 71 -2.39 26.49 -1.28
N LYS A 72 -2.21 25.17 -1.03
CA LYS A 72 -2.04 24.20 -2.11
C LYS A 72 -3.28 24.11 -3.01
N PRO A 73 -3.17 24.42 -4.31
CA PRO A 73 -4.28 24.30 -5.24
C PRO A 73 -4.66 22.82 -5.38
N ARG A 74 -5.97 22.53 -5.32
CA ARG A 74 -6.52 21.15 -5.32
C ARG A 74 -5.98 20.27 -4.17
N GLY A 75 -5.55 20.90 -3.07
CA GLY A 75 -5.14 20.23 -1.84
C GLY A 75 -6.32 19.81 -0.95
N GLY A 76 -6.00 19.19 0.20
CA GLY A 76 -7.00 18.83 1.21
C GLY A 76 -7.78 20.03 1.75
N ALA A 77 -7.11 21.17 1.95
CA ALA A 77 -7.75 22.41 2.39
C ALA A 77 -8.77 22.92 1.37
N ALA A 78 -8.41 22.93 0.07
CA ALA A 78 -9.32 23.34 -0.99
C ALA A 78 -10.55 22.42 -1.09
N CYS A 79 -10.37 21.11 -0.91
CA CYS A 79 -11.47 20.16 -0.82
C CYS A 79 -12.38 20.45 0.38
N LEU A 80 -11.79 20.69 1.57
CA LEU A 80 -12.55 21.00 2.77
C LEU A 80 -13.32 22.33 2.66
N ARG A 81 -12.71 23.38 2.11
CA ARG A 81 -13.36 24.68 1.88
C ARG A 81 -14.63 24.53 1.03
N ARG A 82 -14.56 23.74 -0.05
CA ARG A 82 -15.72 23.47 -0.90
C ARG A 82 -16.84 22.75 -0.13
N LEU A 83 -16.49 21.68 0.58
CA LEU A 83 -17.49 20.93 1.36
C LEU A 83 -18.19 21.80 2.41
N VAL A 84 -17.44 22.68 3.08
CA VAL A 84 -17.99 23.59 4.09
C VAL A 84 -18.83 24.70 3.46
N ALA A 85 -18.38 25.30 2.35
CA ALA A 85 -19.11 26.35 1.65
C ALA A 85 -20.45 25.85 1.08
N ASP A 86 -20.49 24.59 0.63
CA ASP A 86 -21.68 23.94 0.08
C ASP A 86 -22.58 23.31 1.18
N ASP A 87 -22.28 23.54 2.46
CA ASP A 87 -22.93 22.93 3.64
C ASP A 87 -23.06 21.39 3.56
N LEU A 88 -22.09 20.73 2.91
CA LEU A 88 -22.10 19.29 2.75
C LEU A 88 -21.60 18.60 4.03
N PRO A 89 -22.29 17.53 4.49
CA PRO A 89 -21.84 16.79 5.68
C PRO A 89 -20.49 16.13 5.43
N LEU A 90 -19.63 16.06 6.45
CA LEU A 90 -18.30 15.48 6.31
C LEU A 90 -18.40 13.96 6.38
N THR A 91 -18.57 13.34 5.20
CA THR A 91 -18.72 11.89 5.08
C THR A 91 -17.74 11.34 4.05
N HIS A 92 -17.54 10.03 4.10
CA HIS A 92 -16.78 9.33 3.06
C HIS A 92 -17.36 9.56 1.66
N LYS A 93 -18.69 9.60 1.54
CA LYS A 93 -19.40 9.78 0.27
C LYS A 93 -19.19 11.18 -0.30
N THR A 94 -19.32 12.23 0.51
CA THR A 94 -19.11 13.62 0.07
C THR A 94 -17.65 13.86 -0.33
N LEU A 95 -16.69 13.24 0.37
CA LEU A 95 -15.28 13.26 -0.03
C LEU A 95 -14.99 12.43 -1.30
N ASP A 96 -15.81 11.44 -1.66
CA ASP A 96 -15.67 10.68 -2.91
C ASP A 96 -16.24 11.47 -4.10
N SER A 97 -17.31 12.24 -3.86
CA SER A 97 -17.93 13.13 -4.85
C SER A 97 -17.13 14.42 -5.06
N ALA A 98 -16.37 14.85 -4.05
CA ALA A 98 -15.37 15.90 -4.21
C ALA A 98 -14.28 15.45 -5.19
N ASP A 99 -13.73 16.39 -5.98
CA ASP A 99 -12.75 16.13 -7.05
C ASP A 99 -11.74 15.02 -6.67
N PRO A 100 -11.80 13.84 -7.33
CA PRO A 100 -11.05 12.67 -6.91
C PRO A 100 -9.55 12.92 -7.09
N GLY A 101 -8.81 12.98 -5.98
CA GLY A 101 -7.38 13.24 -6.02
C GLY A 101 -6.66 13.03 -4.70
N GLN A 102 -5.35 13.25 -4.73
CA GLN A 102 -4.47 13.08 -3.58
C GLN A 102 -4.87 13.99 -2.40
N GLY A 103 -5.44 15.18 -2.69
CA GLY A 103 -5.94 16.11 -1.68
C GLY A 103 -7.06 15.52 -0.83
N ALA A 104 -8.13 15.04 -1.47
CA ALA A 104 -9.25 14.38 -0.79
C ALA A 104 -8.82 13.10 -0.07
N ALA A 105 -7.93 12.31 -0.66
CA ALA A 105 -7.38 11.10 -0.02
C ALA A 105 -6.60 11.42 1.26
N SER A 106 -5.73 12.44 1.23
CA SER A 106 -4.96 12.88 2.40
C SER A 106 -5.84 13.50 3.49
N LEU A 107 -6.84 14.30 3.10
CA LEU A 107 -7.84 14.84 4.03
C LEU A 107 -8.60 13.72 4.72
N ARG A 108 -9.14 12.75 3.96
CA ARG A 108 -9.87 11.59 4.50
C ARG A 108 -9.02 10.80 5.48
N ALA A 109 -7.78 10.48 5.13
CA ALA A 109 -6.87 9.77 6.02
C ALA A 109 -6.63 10.56 7.33
N THR A 110 -6.51 11.89 7.25
CA THR A 110 -6.39 12.76 8.42
C THR A 110 -7.66 12.76 9.28
N LEU A 111 -8.85 12.80 8.67
CA LEU A 111 -10.12 12.75 9.40
C LEU A 111 -10.35 11.40 10.09
N VAL A 112 -9.98 10.28 9.44
CA VAL A 112 -9.97 8.95 10.05
C VAL A 112 -8.96 8.88 11.19
N HIS A 113 -7.77 9.47 10.99
CA HIS A 113 -6.75 9.57 12.03
C HIS A 113 -7.18 10.39 13.24
N LEU A 114 -8.03 11.39 13.05
CA LEU A 114 -8.59 12.19 14.15
C LEU A 114 -9.86 11.56 14.75
N GLY A 115 -10.38 10.47 14.18
CA GLY A 115 -11.62 9.83 14.62
C GLY A 115 -12.90 10.56 14.20
N VAL A 116 -12.80 11.55 13.31
CA VAL A 116 -13.95 12.26 12.73
C VAL A 116 -14.70 11.35 11.75
N LEU A 117 -13.97 10.51 11.00
CA LEU A 117 -14.54 9.51 10.11
C LEU A 117 -14.20 8.09 10.57
N PRO A 118 -15.10 7.12 10.39
CA PRO A 118 -14.80 5.72 10.66
C PRO A 118 -13.75 5.18 9.68
N PRO A 119 -12.94 4.18 10.07
CA PRO A 119 -11.99 3.55 9.15
C PRO A 119 -12.73 2.89 7.97
N ARG A 120 -12.18 3.03 6.77
CA ARG A 120 -12.74 2.47 5.53
C ARG A 120 -11.65 1.84 4.68
N ASN A 121 -11.98 0.74 4.02
CA ASN A 121 -11.07 0.13 3.06
C ASN A 121 -11.09 0.93 1.74
N GLU A 122 -10.18 1.90 1.62
CA GLU A 122 -10.07 2.77 0.43
C GLU A 122 -9.80 1.99 -0.86
N SER A 123 -9.11 0.86 -0.78
CA SER A 123 -8.85 0.00 -1.95
C SER A 123 -10.13 -0.62 -2.49
N LEU A 124 -11.10 -0.95 -1.62
CA LEU A 124 -12.42 -1.44 -2.02
C LEU A 124 -13.33 -0.29 -2.46
N ALA A 125 -13.39 0.79 -1.69
CA ALA A 125 -14.26 1.94 -1.98
C ALA A 125 -13.96 2.53 -3.37
N GLY A 126 -12.68 2.61 -3.75
CA GLY A 126 -12.26 3.10 -5.05
C GLY A 126 -12.48 2.14 -6.23
N LEU A 127 -13.06 0.95 -6.03
CA LEU A 127 -13.33 0.03 -7.15
C LEU A 127 -14.59 0.41 -7.93
N GLN A 128 -15.66 0.83 -7.26
CA GLN A 128 -16.93 1.10 -7.94
C GLN A 128 -16.89 2.35 -8.84
N PRO A 129 -16.40 3.52 -8.37
CA PRO A 129 -16.21 4.68 -9.25
C PRO A 129 -15.22 4.40 -10.38
N TRP A 130 -14.23 3.54 -10.13
CA TRP A 130 -13.28 3.12 -11.16
C TRP A 130 -13.94 2.21 -12.20
N LEU A 131 -14.82 1.29 -11.78
CA LEU A 131 -15.58 0.40 -12.65
C LEU A 131 -16.44 1.25 -13.59
N GLU A 132 -17.25 2.14 -13.05
CA GLU A 132 -18.14 3.02 -13.85
C GLU A 132 -17.37 3.77 -14.94
N ARG A 133 -16.27 4.44 -14.59
CA ARG A 133 -15.40 5.14 -15.57
C ARG A 133 -14.77 4.20 -16.61
N THR A 134 -14.43 2.97 -16.22
CA THR A 134 -13.84 1.97 -17.13
C THR A 134 -14.89 1.42 -18.10
N LEU A 135 -16.15 1.39 -17.69
CA LEU A 135 -17.27 0.84 -18.46
C LEU A 135 -17.92 1.86 -19.40
N THR A 136 -17.86 3.15 -19.09
CA THR A 136 -18.42 4.24 -19.91
C THR A 136 -18.03 4.16 -21.40
N PRO A 137 -16.75 3.99 -21.79
CA PRO A 137 -16.37 3.99 -23.21
C PRO A 137 -16.75 2.71 -23.97
N LEU A 138 -17.19 1.64 -23.29
CA LEU A 138 -17.49 0.37 -23.95
C LEU A 138 -18.87 0.39 -24.64
N PRO A 139 -19.08 -0.41 -25.71
CA PRO A 139 -20.40 -0.64 -26.30
C PRO A 139 -21.44 -1.08 -25.26
N ALA A 140 -22.72 -0.75 -25.49
CA ALA A 140 -23.80 -0.96 -24.51
C ALA A 140 -23.93 -2.43 -24.07
N GLN A 141 -23.78 -3.38 -25.00
CA GLN A 141 -23.83 -4.81 -24.72
C GLN A 141 -22.67 -5.25 -23.82
N HIS A 142 -21.43 -4.87 -24.14
CA HIS A 142 -20.25 -5.16 -23.33
C HIS A 142 -20.35 -4.54 -21.94
N ARG A 143 -20.81 -3.28 -21.89
CA ARG A 143 -21.04 -2.56 -20.64
C ARG A 143 -22.00 -3.33 -19.73
N ARG A 144 -23.14 -3.81 -20.26
CA ARG A 144 -24.13 -4.58 -19.50
C ARG A 144 -23.55 -5.88 -18.98
N THR A 145 -22.93 -6.69 -19.85
CA THR A 145 -22.36 -7.99 -19.47
C THR A 145 -21.25 -7.83 -18.43
N LEU A 146 -20.32 -6.92 -18.67
CA LEU A 146 -19.18 -6.67 -17.79
C LEU A 146 -19.61 -6.06 -16.46
N HIS A 147 -20.62 -5.17 -16.44
CA HIS A 147 -21.19 -4.64 -15.21
C HIS A 147 -21.77 -5.75 -14.33
N ILE A 148 -22.59 -6.65 -14.91
CA ILE A 148 -23.19 -7.78 -14.18
C ILE A 148 -22.08 -8.69 -13.63
N TYR A 149 -21.10 -9.05 -14.46
CA TYR A 149 -19.97 -9.87 -14.02
C TYR A 149 -19.19 -9.20 -12.89
N ALA A 150 -18.83 -7.93 -13.05
CA ALA A 150 -18.06 -7.17 -12.07
C ALA A 150 -18.81 -7.07 -10.73
N GLU A 151 -20.09 -6.69 -10.71
CA GLU A 151 -20.87 -6.56 -9.49
C GLU A 151 -21.08 -7.90 -8.78
N TRP A 152 -21.59 -8.89 -9.51
CA TRP A 152 -22.08 -10.13 -8.90
C TRP A 152 -20.98 -11.16 -8.63
N ALA A 153 -19.92 -11.19 -9.44
CA ALA A 153 -18.83 -12.14 -9.26
C ALA A 153 -17.63 -11.51 -8.54
N LEU A 154 -17.13 -10.35 -8.99
CA LEU A 154 -15.86 -9.79 -8.51
C LEU A 154 -16.06 -8.95 -7.24
N LEU A 155 -16.92 -7.93 -7.29
CA LEU A 155 -17.16 -7.01 -6.19
C LEU A 155 -17.87 -7.69 -5.02
N ARG A 156 -18.79 -8.63 -5.27
CA ARG A 156 -19.36 -9.47 -4.20
C ARG A 156 -18.29 -10.24 -3.42
N ARG A 157 -17.32 -10.86 -4.10
CA ARG A 157 -16.18 -11.55 -3.44
C ARG A 157 -15.25 -10.56 -2.74
N ALA A 158 -15.00 -9.39 -3.34
CA ALA A 158 -14.20 -8.33 -2.76
C ALA A 158 -14.81 -7.82 -1.43
N ARG A 159 -16.11 -7.51 -1.42
CA ARG A 159 -16.87 -7.08 -0.23
C ARG A 159 -16.80 -8.14 0.88
N ARG A 160 -17.03 -9.43 0.58
CA ARG A 160 -16.89 -10.52 1.56
C ARG A 160 -15.47 -10.63 2.13
N ARG A 161 -14.45 -10.47 1.29
CA ARG A 161 -13.04 -10.52 1.72
C ARG A 161 -12.66 -9.32 2.59
N ALA A 162 -13.22 -8.15 2.29
CA ALA A 162 -13.03 -6.94 3.08
C ALA A 162 -13.71 -7.02 4.45
N ALA A 163 -14.91 -7.60 4.52
CA ALA A 163 -15.61 -7.86 5.79
C ALA A 163 -14.79 -8.76 6.75
N ARG A 164 -13.89 -9.59 6.20
CA ARG A 164 -12.96 -10.43 6.98
C ARG A 164 -11.59 -9.78 7.20
N GLY A 165 -11.42 -8.49 6.87
CA GLY A 165 -10.14 -7.78 6.98
C GLY A 165 -9.05 -8.22 5.99
N ARG A 166 -9.38 -9.01 4.96
CA ARG A 166 -8.41 -9.65 4.06
C ARG A 166 -8.29 -8.98 2.69
N PHE A 167 -8.87 -7.79 2.51
CA PHE A 167 -8.89 -7.09 1.23
C PHE A 167 -7.80 -6.02 1.16
N THR A 168 -6.81 -6.24 0.30
CA THR A 168 -5.59 -5.43 0.21
C THR A 168 -5.54 -4.61 -1.08
N PRO A 169 -4.64 -3.62 -1.19
CA PRO A 169 -4.40 -2.93 -2.46
C PRO A 169 -4.07 -3.88 -3.63
N ALA A 170 -3.33 -4.96 -3.36
CA ALA A 170 -3.05 -6.01 -4.34
C ALA A 170 -4.31 -6.79 -4.75
N SER A 171 -5.25 -7.00 -3.81
CA SER A 171 -6.56 -7.61 -4.12
C SER A 171 -7.36 -6.71 -5.05
N ALA A 172 -7.36 -5.39 -4.81
CA ALA A 172 -8.01 -4.41 -5.69
C ALA A 172 -7.35 -4.37 -7.08
N ALA A 173 -6.02 -4.40 -7.16
CA ALA A 173 -5.29 -4.48 -8.43
C ALA A 173 -5.68 -5.72 -9.23
N ALA A 174 -5.79 -6.89 -8.59
CA ALA A 174 -6.24 -8.12 -9.24
C ALA A 174 -7.67 -8.02 -9.79
N VAL A 175 -8.60 -7.39 -9.05
CA VAL A 175 -9.95 -7.13 -9.55
C VAL A 175 -9.92 -6.21 -10.78
N ARG A 176 -9.12 -5.14 -10.74
CA ARG A 176 -8.95 -4.23 -11.90
C ARG A 176 -8.37 -4.95 -13.12
N SER A 177 -7.35 -5.79 -12.92
CA SER A 177 -6.78 -6.62 -14.00
C SER A 177 -7.80 -7.59 -14.58
N ALA A 178 -8.62 -8.23 -13.75
CA ALA A 178 -9.68 -9.12 -14.22
C ALA A 178 -10.69 -8.37 -15.11
N ILE A 179 -11.16 -7.20 -14.67
CA ILE A 179 -12.12 -6.38 -15.42
C ILE A 179 -11.52 -5.89 -16.75
N ARG A 180 -10.27 -5.40 -16.74
CA ARG A 180 -9.58 -4.96 -17.97
C ARG A 180 -9.38 -6.10 -18.96
N CYS A 181 -8.97 -7.26 -18.46
CA CYS A 181 -8.75 -8.45 -19.29
C CYS A 181 -10.07 -8.93 -19.92
N THR A 182 -11.17 -8.95 -19.16
CA THR A 182 -12.50 -9.28 -19.72
C THR A 182 -12.98 -8.22 -20.71
N ALA A 183 -12.77 -6.93 -20.45
CA ALA A 183 -13.11 -5.87 -21.39
C ALA A 183 -12.36 -6.05 -22.72
N ALA A 184 -11.05 -6.29 -22.66
CA ALA A 184 -10.23 -6.54 -23.85
C ALA A 184 -10.70 -7.78 -24.62
N PHE A 185 -11.04 -8.86 -23.92
CA PHE A 185 -11.59 -10.06 -24.54
C PHE A 185 -12.92 -9.81 -25.25
N LEU A 186 -13.87 -9.10 -24.61
CA LEU A 186 -15.14 -8.74 -25.26
C LEU A 186 -14.95 -7.84 -26.47
N THR A 187 -14.04 -6.87 -26.40
CA THR A 187 -13.67 -6.03 -27.56
C THR A 187 -13.05 -6.85 -28.69
N TRP A 188 -12.23 -7.86 -28.36
CA TRP A 188 -11.64 -8.75 -29.37
C TRP A 188 -12.70 -9.60 -30.07
N LEU A 189 -13.68 -10.13 -29.33
CA LEU A 189 -14.80 -10.87 -29.93
C LEU A 189 -15.57 -10.01 -30.94
N ASP A 190 -15.87 -8.77 -30.56
CA ASP A 190 -16.56 -7.79 -31.41
C ASP A 190 -15.73 -7.41 -32.65
N THR A 191 -14.40 -7.33 -32.51
CA THR A 191 -13.49 -7.05 -33.65
C THR A 191 -13.45 -8.21 -34.65
N HIS A 192 -13.75 -9.43 -34.21
CA HIS A 192 -13.78 -10.64 -35.05
C HIS A 192 -15.20 -11.07 -35.43
N ASP A 193 -16.21 -10.25 -35.10
CA ASP A 193 -17.64 -10.55 -35.31
C ASP A 193 -18.08 -11.91 -34.70
N ILE A 194 -17.52 -12.28 -33.53
CA ILE A 194 -17.82 -13.53 -32.83
C ILE A 194 -18.83 -13.26 -31.70
N PRO A 195 -20.09 -13.73 -31.80
CA PRO A 195 -21.03 -13.64 -30.68
C PRO A 195 -20.54 -14.49 -29.50
N LEU A 196 -20.70 -13.98 -28.27
CA LEU A 196 -20.31 -14.72 -27.05
C LEU A 196 -20.97 -16.11 -26.93
N ALA A 197 -22.19 -16.25 -27.47
CA ALA A 197 -22.94 -17.50 -27.48
C ALA A 197 -22.35 -18.55 -28.44
N ASP A 198 -21.73 -18.10 -29.53
CA ASP A 198 -21.19 -18.94 -30.60
C ASP A 198 -19.68 -19.16 -30.46
N LEU A 199 -19.11 -18.70 -29.34
CA LEU A 199 -17.70 -18.83 -29.03
C LEU A 199 -17.24 -20.30 -29.07
N THR A 200 -16.21 -20.59 -29.86
CA THR A 200 -15.63 -21.93 -30.00
C THR A 200 -14.32 -22.07 -29.23
N GLN A 201 -13.83 -23.31 -29.11
CA GLN A 201 -12.51 -23.58 -28.52
C GLN A 201 -11.37 -22.97 -29.36
N GLY A 202 -11.49 -22.97 -30.69
CA GLY A 202 -10.49 -22.40 -31.59
C GLY A 202 -10.31 -20.89 -31.41
N ASP A 203 -11.39 -20.17 -31.14
CA ASP A 203 -11.35 -18.72 -30.88
C ASP A 203 -10.59 -18.41 -29.58
N ILE A 204 -10.82 -19.23 -28.55
CA ILE A 204 -10.12 -19.09 -27.27
C ILE A 204 -8.64 -19.38 -27.44
N ASP A 205 -8.30 -20.45 -28.15
CA ASP A 205 -6.91 -20.81 -28.38
C ASP A 205 -6.17 -19.71 -29.16
N THR A 206 -6.86 -19.08 -30.12
CA THR A 206 -6.38 -17.90 -30.85
C THR A 206 -6.12 -16.73 -29.89
N TRP A 207 -7.11 -16.34 -29.09
CA TRP A 207 -6.95 -15.29 -28.07
C TRP A 207 -5.81 -15.58 -27.08
N LEU A 208 -5.67 -16.84 -26.67
CA LEU A 208 -4.64 -17.29 -25.72
C LEU A 208 -3.23 -17.39 -26.33
N SER A 209 -3.10 -17.35 -27.66
CA SER A 209 -1.82 -17.25 -28.36
C SER A 209 -1.27 -15.82 -28.31
N GLU A 210 -2.16 -14.82 -28.37
CA GLU A 210 -1.83 -13.39 -28.36
C GLU A 210 -1.71 -12.82 -26.93
N HIS A 211 -2.46 -13.39 -25.98
CA HIS A 211 -2.56 -12.89 -24.62
C HIS A 211 -2.15 -13.90 -23.55
N ARG A 212 -1.29 -13.46 -22.62
CA ARG A 212 -0.77 -14.32 -21.55
C ARG A 212 -1.72 -14.52 -20.35
N ASP A 213 -2.75 -13.68 -20.21
CA ASP A 213 -3.59 -13.60 -19.00
C ASP A 213 -4.76 -14.62 -18.96
N ARG A 214 -4.44 -15.91 -19.00
CA ARG A 214 -5.42 -17.04 -19.03
C ARG A 214 -6.38 -17.06 -17.85
N ARG A 215 -5.88 -16.71 -16.66
CA ARG A 215 -6.62 -16.82 -15.40
C ARG A 215 -7.89 -15.97 -15.39
N HIS A 216 -7.80 -14.73 -15.88
CA HIS A 216 -8.92 -13.79 -15.80
C HIS A 216 -10.01 -14.15 -16.80
N VAL A 217 -9.63 -14.52 -18.02
CA VAL A 217 -10.55 -15.01 -19.06
C VAL A 217 -11.26 -16.29 -18.60
N ARG A 218 -10.52 -17.27 -18.04
CA ARG A 218 -11.11 -18.49 -17.50
C ARG A 218 -12.16 -18.22 -16.42
N LEU A 219 -11.87 -17.29 -15.50
CA LEU A 219 -12.83 -16.92 -14.45
C LEU A 219 -14.09 -16.27 -15.03
N PHE A 220 -13.96 -15.51 -16.11
CA PHE A 220 -15.09 -14.91 -16.82
C PHE A 220 -15.89 -15.96 -17.59
N LEU A 221 -15.25 -16.80 -18.41
CA LEU A 221 -15.93 -17.82 -19.20
C LEU A 221 -16.65 -18.84 -18.32
N ARG A 222 -16.06 -19.24 -17.19
CA ARG A 222 -16.77 -20.08 -16.21
C ARG A 222 -18.03 -19.41 -15.69
N TRP A 223 -17.97 -18.11 -15.36
CA TRP A 223 -19.16 -17.36 -14.95
C TRP A 223 -20.18 -17.22 -16.09
N ALA A 224 -19.73 -17.00 -17.32
CA ALA A 224 -20.58 -16.86 -18.49
C ALA A 224 -21.30 -18.19 -18.79
N HIS A 225 -20.60 -19.31 -18.69
CA HIS A 225 -21.16 -20.66 -18.84
C HIS A 225 -22.19 -20.97 -17.74
N GLU A 226 -21.88 -20.67 -16.47
CA GLU A 226 -22.83 -20.78 -15.34
C GLU A 226 -24.12 -19.95 -15.56
N ARG A 227 -24.06 -18.91 -16.41
CA ARG A 227 -25.19 -18.07 -16.81
C ARG A 227 -25.76 -18.37 -18.19
N ARG A 228 -25.32 -19.47 -18.82
CA ARG A 228 -25.76 -19.93 -20.15
C ARG A 228 -25.54 -18.87 -21.24
N LEU A 229 -24.48 -18.08 -21.12
CA LEU A 229 -24.09 -17.07 -22.12
C LEU A 229 -23.12 -17.62 -23.16
N THR A 230 -22.51 -18.78 -22.89
CA THR A 230 -21.55 -19.47 -23.75
C THR A 230 -21.55 -20.97 -23.44
N GLY A 231 -21.03 -21.77 -24.36
CA GLY A 231 -20.82 -23.21 -24.17
C GLY A 231 -19.83 -23.55 -23.06
N ASN A 232 -19.65 -24.84 -22.79
CA ASN A 232 -18.58 -25.29 -21.90
C ASN A 232 -17.26 -25.27 -22.67
N LEU A 233 -16.32 -24.43 -22.24
CA LEU A 233 -15.07 -24.17 -22.94
C LEU A 233 -13.89 -24.48 -22.02
N GLU A 234 -12.91 -25.19 -22.54
CA GLU A 234 -11.78 -25.64 -21.74
C GLU A 234 -10.64 -24.64 -21.79
N ILE A 235 -10.27 -24.12 -20.61
CA ILE A 235 -9.04 -23.35 -20.44
C ILE A 235 -8.22 -24.04 -19.37
N SER A 236 -7.23 -24.81 -19.81
CA SER A 236 -6.24 -25.43 -18.94
C SER A 236 -5.54 -24.37 -18.08
N ASP A 237 -5.43 -24.64 -16.78
CA ASP A 237 -4.60 -23.80 -15.93
C ASP A 237 -3.14 -24.03 -16.30
N ARG A 238 -2.45 -22.96 -16.68
CA ARG A 238 -1.00 -23.06 -16.78
C ARG A 238 -0.48 -23.19 -15.35
N PRO A 239 0.35 -24.20 -15.02
CA PRO A 239 1.03 -24.24 -13.74
C PRO A 239 1.69 -22.88 -13.52
N ARG A 240 1.59 -22.35 -12.30
CA ARG A 240 2.25 -21.08 -11.96
C ARG A 240 3.75 -21.23 -12.27
N ASP A 241 4.30 -20.28 -13.02
CA ASP A 241 5.72 -20.27 -13.34
C ASP A 241 6.54 -20.44 -12.05
N GLU A 242 7.54 -21.32 -12.10
CA GLU A 242 8.46 -21.48 -10.99
C GLU A 242 9.16 -20.14 -10.71
N PRO A 243 9.42 -19.80 -9.42
CA PRO A 243 10.23 -18.64 -9.11
C PRO A 243 11.57 -18.77 -9.84
N HIS A 244 11.94 -17.75 -10.60
CA HIS A 244 13.13 -17.75 -11.46
C HIS A 244 14.06 -16.58 -11.18
N CYS A 245 13.66 -15.65 -10.31
CA CYS A 245 14.52 -14.56 -9.85
C CYS A 245 15.10 -14.94 -8.49
N TRP A 246 16.41 -15.12 -8.45
CA TRP A 246 17.18 -15.54 -7.29
C TRP A 246 18.45 -14.71 -7.20
N TRP A 247 18.94 -14.53 -5.98
CA TRP A 247 20.34 -14.26 -5.72
C TRP A 247 21.11 -15.57 -5.60
N SER A 248 22.36 -15.58 -6.02
CA SER A 248 23.32 -16.58 -5.54
C SER A 248 23.52 -16.42 -4.03
N GLU A 249 24.08 -17.45 -3.38
CA GLU A 249 24.36 -17.42 -1.94
C GLU A 249 25.29 -16.26 -1.56
N SER A 250 26.36 -16.05 -2.34
CA SER A 250 27.32 -14.97 -2.12
C SER A 250 26.69 -13.58 -2.28
N GLU A 251 25.86 -13.38 -3.31
CA GLU A 251 25.09 -12.15 -3.50
C GLU A 251 24.10 -11.92 -2.35
N HIS A 252 23.39 -12.96 -1.90
CA HIS A 252 22.45 -12.90 -0.80
C HIS A 252 23.11 -12.39 0.48
N TRP A 253 24.23 -12.99 0.88
CA TRP A 253 25.01 -12.57 2.06
C TRP A 253 25.64 -11.19 1.88
N THR A 254 26.07 -10.84 0.67
CA THR A 254 26.60 -9.51 0.36
C THR A 254 25.53 -8.43 0.54
N HIS A 255 24.33 -8.66 0.02
CA HIS A 255 23.21 -7.74 0.19
C HIS A 255 22.73 -7.65 1.64
N LEU A 256 22.75 -8.74 2.40
CA LEU A 256 22.40 -8.71 3.82
C LEU A 256 23.41 -7.88 4.61
N ARG A 257 24.72 -8.12 4.41
CA ARG A 257 25.80 -7.31 5.01
C ARG A 257 25.68 -5.84 4.64
N ARG A 258 25.37 -5.53 3.38
CA ARG A 258 25.11 -4.16 2.93
C ARG A 258 23.94 -3.53 3.69
N CYS A 259 22.83 -4.24 3.88
CA CYS A 259 21.70 -3.72 4.67
C CYS A 259 22.09 -3.44 6.14
N LEU A 260 22.95 -4.27 6.73
CA LEU A 260 23.38 -4.10 8.12
C LEU A 260 24.40 -2.97 8.30
N HIS A 261 25.32 -2.77 7.36
CA HIS A 261 26.51 -1.93 7.58
C HIS A 261 26.68 -0.73 6.64
N ASP A 262 26.02 -0.69 5.48
CA ASP A 262 26.17 0.41 4.52
C ASP A 262 25.33 1.63 4.94
N GLU A 263 25.95 2.58 5.64
CA GLU A 263 25.31 3.83 6.10
C GLU A 263 24.95 4.78 4.94
N ALA A 264 25.41 4.54 3.71
CA ALA A 264 24.98 5.32 2.54
C ALA A 264 23.56 4.93 2.08
N LEU A 265 23.07 3.76 2.48
CA LEU A 265 21.69 3.36 2.23
C LEU A 265 20.71 4.05 3.19
N PRO A 266 19.54 4.51 2.70
CA PRO A 266 18.48 4.99 3.56
C PRO A 266 18.09 3.94 4.62
N LEU A 267 17.87 4.38 5.86
CA LEU A 267 17.60 3.48 7.00
C LEU A 267 16.37 2.58 6.77
N ASP A 268 15.32 3.10 6.15
CA ASP A 268 14.12 2.33 5.80
C ASP A 268 14.39 1.24 4.75
N VAL A 269 15.32 1.49 3.83
CA VAL A 269 15.79 0.49 2.84
C VAL A 269 16.61 -0.60 3.52
N ARG A 270 17.50 -0.22 4.45
CA ARG A 270 18.31 -1.15 5.25
C ARG A 270 17.44 -2.08 6.10
N VAL A 271 16.51 -1.52 6.87
CA VAL A 271 15.54 -2.28 7.67
C VAL A 271 14.73 -3.24 6.81
N THR A 272 14.18 -2.72 5.70
CA THR A 272 13.36 -3.52 4.80
C THR A 272 14.18 -4.65 4.19
N GLY A 273 15.36 -4.35 3.67
CA GLY A 273 16.27 -5.33 3.08
C GLY A 273 16.68 -6.41 4.07
N ALA A 274 17.06 -6.06 5.29
CA ALA A 274 17.43 -7.00 6.33
C ALA A 274 16.29 -7.98 6.66
N LEU A 275 15.06 -7.49 6.87
CA LEU A 275 13.89 -8.34 7.15
C LEU A 275 13.51 -9.23 5.96
N MET A 276 13.70 -8.74 4.74
CA MET A 276 13.43 -9.50 3.52
C MET A 276 14.46 -10.61 3.29
N LEU A 277 15.74 -10.29 3.46
CA LEU A 277 16.85 -11.22 3.19
C LEU A 277 16.97 -12.25 4.32
N LEU A 278 16.72 -11.87 5.57
CA LEU A 278 16.84 -12.81 6.69
C LEU A 278 15.59 -13.68 6.89
N TYR A 279 14.40 -13.08 6.86
CA TYR A 279 13.15 -13.78 7.18
C TYR A 279 12.27 -14.04 5.96
N GLY A 280 12.70 -13.64 4.77
CA GLY A 280 11.83 -13.68 3.59
C GLY A 280 10.59 -12.83 3.75
N MET A 281 10.53 -11.86 4.67
CA MET A 281 9.28 -11.16 5.02
C MET A 281 8.74 -10.35 3.83
N PRO A 282 7.42 -10.35 3.54
CA PRO A 282 6.91 -9.59 2.39
C PRO A 282 6.84 -8.11 2.74
N ILE A 283 7.19 -7.23 1.78
CA ILE A 283 7.13 -5.76 1.96
C ILE A 283 5.79 -5.29 2.51
N THR A 284 4.68 -5.90 2.09
CA THR A 284 3.34 -5.56 2.58
C THR A 284 3.15 -5.76 4.07
N ARG A 285 3.93 -6.63 4.71
CA ARG A 285 3.95 -6.78 6.17
C ARG A 285 4.97 -5.88 6.83
N ILE A 286 6.15 -5.73 6.24
CA ILE A 286 7.21 -4.86 6.77
C ILE A 286 6.69 -3.42 6.94
N VAL A 287 5.97 -2.88 5.96
CA VAL A 287 5.40 -1.53 6.08
C VAL A 287 4.37 -1.43 7.20
N ALA A 288 3.68 -2.52 7.54
CA ALA A 288 2.66 -2.54 8.58
C ALA A 288 3.24 -2.82 9.98
N LEU A 289 4.57 -2.89 10.13
CA LEU A 289 5.19 -3.04 11.44
C LEU A 289 5.09 -1.73 12.24
N THR A 290 4.87 -1.88 13.53
CA THR A 290 4.77 -0.82 14.53
C THR A 290 5.85 -1.00 15.59
N ARG A 291 6.13 0.06 16.35
CA ARG A 291 7.07 -0.02 17.48
C ARG A 291 6.67 -1.10 18.50
N SER A 292 5.38 -1.34 18.70
CA SER A 292 4.86 -2.39 19.59
C SER A 292 5.12 -3.81 19.09
N ASP A 293 5.48 -3.99 17.81
CA ASP A 293 5.88 -5.30 17.29
C ASP A 293 7.33 -5.65 17.67
N LEU A 294 8.10 -4.67 18.15
CA LEU A 294 9.44 -4.86 18.69
C LEU A 294 9.35 -5.00 20.21
N THR A 295 9.78 -6.15 20.71
CA THR A 295 9.84 -6.39 22.16
C THR A 295 11.30 -6.38 22.62
N GLY A 296 11.55 -5.67 23.72
CA GLY A 296 12.82 -5.74 24.43
C GLY A 296 12.91 -7.06 25.19
N GLY A 297 14.07 -7.70 25.17
CA GLY A 297 14.32 -9.00 25.81
C GLY A 297 15.71 -9.53 25.47
N SER A 298 16.09 -10.66 26.08
CA SER A 298 17.31 -11.41 25.75
C SER A 298 16.92 -12.86 25.41
N PRO A 299 16.80 -13.22 24.13
CA PRO A 299 17.00 -12.39 22.94
C PRO A 299 15.84 -11.42 22.68
N PRO A 300 16.05 -10.34 21.90
CA PRO A 300 14.97 -9.47 21.43
C PRO A 300 14.09 -10.18 20.40
N HIS A 301 12.81 -9.82 20.30
CA HIS A 301 11.88 -10.46 19.36
C HIS A 301 11.10 -9.45 18.49
N LEU A 302 10.81 -9.88 17.27
CA LEU A 302 9.85 -9.26 16.36
C LEU A 302 8.58 -10.11 16.31
N ARG A 303 7.43 -9.50 16.56
CA ARG A 303 6.14 -10.17 16.37
C ARG A 303 5.80 -10.25 14.88
N ILE A 304 5.75 -11.47 14.34
CA ILE A 304 5.31 -11.74 12.97
C ILE A 304 3.97 -12.48 13.01
N GLY A 305 2.89 -11.74 12.74
CA GLY A 305 1.53 -12.29 12.93
C GLY A 305 1.27 -12.53 14.42
N GLU A 306 1.00 -13.79 14.77
CA GLU A 306 0.76 -14.22 16.16
C GLU A 306 2.04 -14.79 16.83
N HIS A 307 3.16 -14.87 16.10
CA HIS A 307 4.36 -15.55 16.58
C HIS A 307 5.52 -14.57 16.86
N PRO A 308 6.14 -14.62 18.05
CA PRO A 308 7.39 -13.89 18.30
C PRO A 308 8.56 -14.61 17.63
N VAL A 309 9.40 -13.87 16.91
CA VAL A 309 10.59 -14.38 16.23
C VAL A 309 11.82 -13.70 16.80
N ALA A 310 12.79 -14.51 17.26
CA ALA A 310 14.03 -14.00 17.80
C ALA A 310 14.80 -13.20 16.73
N LEU A 311 15.24 -12.00 17.10
CA LEU A 311 16.02 -11.11 16.26
C LEU A 311 17.51 -11.25 16.57
N PRO A 312 18.37 -11.42 15.56
CA PRO A 312 19.79 -11.19 15.73
C PRO A 312 20.05 -9.77 16.27
N PRO A 313 21.01 -9.59 17.19
CA PRO A 313 21.27 -8.29 17.82
C PRO A 313 21.46 -7.14 16.83
N ALA A 314 22.18 -7.38 15.73
CA ALA A 314 22.41 -6.38 14.68
C ALA A 314 21.11 -5.91 13.99
N VAL A 315 20.17 -6.83 13.74
CA VAL A 315 18.86 -6.51 13.14
C VAL A 315 17.98 -5.78 14.15
N HIS A 316 18.02 -6.18 15.42
CA HIS A 316 17.29 -5.50 16.48
C HIS A 316 17.74 -4.05 16.63
N GLN A 317 19.05 -3.80 16.69
CA GLN A 317 19.60 -2.44 16.76
C GLN A 317 19.18 -1.59 15.55
N LEU A 318 19.18 -2.17 14.35
CA LEU A 318 18.73 -1.47 13.13
C LEU A 318 17.25 -1.07 13.22
N LEU A 319 16.39 -1.96 13.71
CA LEU A 319 14.96 -1.71 13.91
C LEU A 319 14.71 -0.68 15.02
N GLN A 320 15.47 -0.71 16.10
CA GLN A 320 15.41 0.30 17.17
C GLN A 320 15.81 1.67 16.64
N ARG A 321 16.94 1.80 15.93
CA ARG A 321 17.34 3.05 15.28
C ARG A 321 16.24 3.59 14.38
N GLN A 322 15.61 2.72 13.58
CA GLN A 322 14.47 3.12 12.75
C GLN A 322 13.31 3.61 13.61
N ALA A 323 12.92 2.87 14.67
CA ALA A 323 11.84 3.27 15.56
C ALA A 323 12.09 4.63 16.24
N ASP A 324 13.34 4.90 16.63
CA ASP A 324 13.72 6.11 17.38
C ASP A 324 13.89 7.33 16.46
N HIS A 325 14.33 7.14 15.21
CA HIS A 325 14.42 8.21 14.21
C HIS A 325 13.14 8.41 13.38
N THR A 326 12.16 7.54 13.53
CA THR A 326 10.92 7.62 12.76
C THR A 326 10.02 8.74 13.27
N GLU A 327 9.79 9.72 12.40
CA GLU A 327 8.77 10.74 12.61
C GLU A 327 7.67 10.61 11.54
N PRO A 328 6.38 10.68 11.93
CA PRO A 328 5.30 10.76 10.95
C PRO A 328 5.53 11.90 9.95
N ILE A 329 5.33 11.64 8.66
CA ILE A 329 5.50 12.67 7.62
C ILE A 329 4.38 13.73 7.73
N SER A 330 3.16 13.29 8.02
CA SER A 330 2.03 14.21 8.24
C SER A 330 2.23 15.05 9.50
N ALA A 331 2.05 16.36 9.36
CA ALA A 331 2.10 17.31 10.46
C ALA A 331 1.09 16.98 11.58
N VAL A 332 -0.13 16.53 11.22
CA VAL A 332 -1.14 16.10 12.19
C VAL A 332 -0.72 14.79 12.86
N GLY A 333 -0.13 13.86 12.10
CA GLY A 333 0.36 12.59 12.64
C GLY A 333 1.43 12.76 13.72
N ARG A 334 2.24 13.82 13.66
CA ARG A 334 3.30 14.11 14.66
C ARG A 334 2.78 14.54 16.02
N ILE A 335 1.56 15.06 16.10
CA ILE A 335 1.01 15.66 17.33
C ILE A 335 -0.13 14.85 17.95
N THR A 336 -0.50 13.72 17.34
CA THR A 336 -1.62 12.89 17.78
C THR A 336 -1.15 11.45 17.93
N PRO A 337 -1.13 10.89 19.16
CA PRO A 337 -0.57 9.57 19.42
C PRO A 337 -1.49 8.47 18.85
N ARG A 338 -0.96 7.66 17.95
CA ARG A 338 -1.56 6.48 17.29
C ARG A 338 -0.40 5.58 16.82
N PRO A 339 -0.62 4.30 16.39
CA PRO A 339 0.49 3.35 16.35
C PRO A 339 1.68 3.90 15.58
N SER A 340 2.83 3.91 16.27
CA SER A 340 4.09 4.38 15.71
C SER A 340 4.56 3.37 14.69
N TRP A 341 4.08 3.49 13.45
CA TRP A 341 4.54 2.70 12.31
C TRP A 341 6.06 2.82 12.23
N LEU A 342 6.78 1.70 12.08
CA LEU A 342 8.24 1.73 11.87
C LEU A 342 8.60 2.43 10.55
N ILE A 343 7.71 2.36 9.55
CA ILE A 343 7.89 3.04 8.27
C ILE A 343 6.60 3.83 7.97
N PRO A 344 6.53 5.11 8.35
CA PRO A 344 5.31 5.90 8.25
C PRO A 344 5.01 6.30 6.80
N GLY A 345 3.72 6.44 6.53
CA GLY A 345 3.21 6.96 5.27
C GLY A 345 3.14 8.48 5.25
N TYR A 346 2.79 9.01 4.08
CA TYR A 346 2.62 10.46 3.88
C TYR A 346 1.42 11.01 4.66
N ALA A 347 0.31 10.28 4.69
CA ALA A 347 -0.91 10.70 5.36
C ALA A 347 -0.91 10.31 6.84
N ALA A 348 -1.63 11.07 7.67
CA ALA A 348 -1.72 10.80 9.10
C ALA A 348 -2.29 9.38 9.36
N GLY A 349 -1.69 8.66 10.31
CA GLY A 349 -2.13 7.33 10.71
C GLY A 349 -1.89 6.23 9.70
N THR A 350 -1.23 6.51 8.57
CA THR A 350 -0.94 5.52 7.54
C THR A 350 0.51 5.07 7.60
N HIS A 351 0.77 3.82 7.21
CA HIS A 351 2.11 3.33 6.96
C HIS A 351 2.55 3.60 5.51
N HIS A 352 3.83 3.37 5.22
CA HIS A 352 4.39 3.56 3.88
C HIS A 352 3.69 2.67 2.85
N SER A 353 3.53 3.19 1.63
CA SER A 353 2.98 2.43 0.51
C SER A 353 3.95 1.31 0.12
N ALA A 354 3.49 0.05 0.18
CA ALA A 354 4.31 -1.11 -0.18
C ALA A 354 4.83 -1.05 -1.63
N PRO A 355 4.03 -0.67 -2.66
CA PRO A 355 4.55 -0.45 -4.02
C PRO A 355 5.62 0.65 -4.09
N ALA A 356 5.46 1.74 -3.34
CA ALA A 356 6.43 2.83 -3.33
C ALA A 356 7.75 2.39 -2.66
N LEU A 357 7.67 1.66 -1.55
CA LEU A 357 8.86 1.10 -0.89
C LEU A 357 9.53 0.06 -1.78
N ALA A 358 8.77 -0.83 -2.43
CA ALA A 358 9.32 -1.79 -3.38
C ALA A 358 10.04 -1.11 -4.56
N ARG A 359 9.55 0.06 -5.02
CA ARG A 359 10.24 0.87 -6.02
C ARG A 359 11.53 1.47 -5.45
N LYS A 360 11.48 2.04 -4.25
CA LYS A 360 12.67 2.57 -3.56
C LYS A 360 13.75 1.50 -3.38
N MET A 361 13.36 0.31 -2.91
CA MET A 361 14.24 -0.86 -2.79
C MET A 361 14.93 -1.21 -4.12
N ARG A 362 14.18 -1.24 -5.23
CA ARG A 362 14.77 -1.48 -6.57
C ARG A 362 15.79 -0.42 -6.98
N LEU A 363 15.52 0.86 -6.70
CA LEU A 363 16.45 1.96 -7.01
C LEU A 363 17.79 1.82 -6.28
N HIS A 364 17.82 1.15 -5.13
CA HIS A 364 19.04 0.86 -4.38
C HIS A 364 19.66 -0.51 -4.68
N GLY A 365 19.19 -1.21 -5.72
CA GLY A 365 19.71 -2.53 -6.11
C GLY A 365 19.28 -3.66 -5.18
N LEU A 366 18.15 -3.52 -4.47
CA LEU A 366 17.59 -4.53 -3.57
C LEU A 366 16.17 -4.95 -4.02
N PRO A 367 15.99 -5.50 -5.24
CA PRO A 367 14.67 -5.92 -5.72
C PRO A 367 14.00 -6.93 -4.78
N ALA A 368 12.73 -6.65 -4.46
CA ALA A 368 11.95 -7.39 -3.49
C ALA A 368 11.79 -8.90 -3.76
N ARG A 369 11.66 -9.28 -5.04
CA ARG A 369 11.40 -10.67 -5.44
C ARG A 369 12.59 -11.60 -5.18
N PRO A 370 13.79 -11.38 -5.75
CA PRO A 370 14.93 -12.26 -5.51
C PRO A 370 15.34 -12.27 -4.03
N SER A 371 15.30 -11.13 -3.33
CA SER A 371 15.61 -11.10 -1.89
C SER A 371 14.70 -12.02 -1.07
N ARG A 372 13.39 -11.98 -1.33
CA ARG A 372 12.44 -12.86 -0.63
C ARG A 372 12.55 -14.32 -1.08
N ASN A 373 12.70 -14.57 -2.37
CA ASN A 373 12.75 -15.93 -2.90
C ASN A 373 13.96 -16.69 -2.34
N THR A 374 15.16 -16.10 -2.41
CA THR A 374 16.38 -16.72 -1.88
C THR A 374 16.30 -16.93 -0.37
N ALA A 375 15.78 -15.96 0.40
CA ALA A 375 15.58 -16.12 1.84
C ALA A 375 14.62 -17.28 2.18
N LEU A 376 13.51 -17.40 1.47
CA LEU A 376 12.55 -18.49 1.68
C LEU A 376 13.12 -19.84 1.30
N LEU A 377 13.95 -19.91 0.26
CA LEU A 377 14.60 -21.15 -0.15
C LEU A 377 15.61 -21.61 0.91
N ALA A 378 16.47 -20.69 1.38
CA ALA A 378 17.43 -20.96 2.45
C ALA A 378 16.72 -21.42 3.74
N LEU A 379 15.73 -20.67 4.21
CA LEU A 379 14.95 -21.05 5.39
C LEU A 379 14.23 -22.40 5.20
N ALA A 380 13.82 -22.74 3.99
CA ALA A 380 13.13 -24.00 3.71
C ALA A 380 14.06 -25.20 3.56
N ALA A 381 15.37 -24.98 3.47
CA ALA A 381 16.37 -26.05 3.62
C ALA A 381 16.50 -26.47 5.09
N ASP A 382 16.39 -25.51 6.02
CA ASP A 382 16.66 -25.74 7.45
C ASP A 382 15.40 -25.95 8.30
N LEU A 383 14.22 -25.47 7.84
CA LEU A 383 13.00 -25.45 8.65
C LEU A 383 11.86 -26.29 8.04
N PRO A 384 11.11 -27.04 8.87
CA PRO A 384 9.88 -27.69 8.45
C PRO A 384 8.83 -26.71 7.91
N ALA A 385 7.99 -27.17 6.98
CA ALA A 385 6.96 -26.35 6.36
C ALA A 385 5.94 -25.76 7.36
N SER A 386 5.64 -26.45 8.45
CA SER A 386 4.78 -25.94 9.53
C SER A 386 5.40 -24.73 10.22
N VAL A 387 6.68 -24.82 10.62
CA VAL A 387 7.42 -23.73 11.25
C VAL A 387 7.51 -22.52 10.32
N LEU A 388 7.78 -22.72 9.02
CA LEU A 388 7.77 -21.64 8.02
C LEU A 388 6.39 -20.99 7.87
N SER A 389 5.34 -21.81 7.80
CA SER A 389 3.95 -21.35 7.69
C SER A 389 3.60 -20.43 8.85
N ASP A 390 3.89 -20.86 10.07
CA ASP A 390 3.53 -20.15 11.29
C ASP A 390 4.40 -18.90 11.46
N THR A 391 5.73 -19.07 11.45
CA THR A 391 6.70 -17.98 11.65
C THR A 391 6.58 -16.88 10.61
N LEU A 392 6.42 -17.24 9.33
CA LEU A 392 6.36 -16.27 8.23
C LEU A 392 4.94 -15.95 7.80
N GLY A 393 3.93 -16.48 8.50
CA GLY A 393 2.49 -16.37 8.19
C GLY A 393 2.12 -16.67 6.74
N ILE A 394 2.88 -17.50 6.04
CA ILE A 394 2.51 -17.96 4.68
C ILE A 394 1.55 -19.15 4.80
N SER A 395 0.81 -19.48 3.74
CA SER A 395 -0.04 -20.68 3.83
C SER A 395 0.82 -21.94 3.90
N ILE A 396 0.36 -22.95 4.64
CA ILE A 396 1.04 -24.25 4.71
C ILE A 396 1.31 -24.85 3.33
N SER A 397 0.38 -24.70 2.39
CA SER A 397 0.59 -25.15 1.01
C SER A 397 1.72 -24.40 0.31
N ALA A 398 1.92 -23.11 0.60
CA ALA A 398 3.04 -22.34 0.06
C ALA A 398 4.35 -22.78 0.73
N ALA A 399 4.36 -22.99 2.05
CA ALA A 399 5.53 -23.49 2.76
C ALA A 399 5.99 -24.87 2.25
N LEU A 400 5.04 -25.81 2.05
CA LEU A 400 5.31 -27.13 1.44
C LEU A 400 5.85 -27.02 0.02
N GLN A 401 5.45 -26.00 -0.73
CA GLN A 401 6.04 -25.75 -2.05
C GLN A 401 7.49 -25.25 -1.93
N TRP A 402 7.84 -24.48 -0.91
CA TRP A 402 9.22 -24.00 -0.69
C TRP A 402 10.14 -25.12 -0.21
N THR A 403 9.70 -25.95 0.74
CA THR A 403 10.50 -27.10 1.20
C THR A 403 10.78 -28.10 0.09
N ARG A 404 9.78 -28.37 -0.77
CA ARG A 404 9.99 -29.20 -1.97
C ARG A 404 10.99 -28.60 -2.97
N ARG A 405 11.10 -27.27 -3.05
CA ARG A 405 12.13 -26.62 -3.89
C ARG A 405 13.52 -26.80 -3.29
N ALA A 406 13.66 -26.54 -1.99
CA ALA A 406 14.94 -26.72 -1.29
C ALA A 406 15.45 -28.16 -1.40
N ALA A 407 14.57 -29.16 -1.25
CA ALA A 407 14.93 -30.57 -1.40
C ALA A 407 15.38 -30.93 -2.83
N ARG A 408 14.77 -30.34 -3.87
CA ARG A 408 15.19 -30.56 -5.26
C ARG A 408 16.57 -29.99 -5.53
N ASP A 409 16.86 -28.82 -4.99
CA ASP A 409 18.16 -28.17 -5.11
C ASP A 409 19.27 -29.02 -4.46
N TRP A 410 19.00 -29.55 -3.26
CA TRP A 410 19.86 -30.52 -2.58
C TRP A 410 20.12 -31.79 -3.40
N ASN A 411 19.08 -32.36 -4.02
CA ASN A 411 19.24 -33.54 -4.87
C ASN A 411 20.08 -33.25 -6.12
N SER A 412 19.92 -32.07 -6.73
CA SER A 412 20.76 -31.63 -7.85
C SER A 412 22.22 -31.44 -7.44
N TYR A 413 22.47 -30.86 -6.26
CA TYR A 413 23.81 -30.70 -5.70
C TYR A 413 24.49 -32.05 -5.40
N LEU A 414 23.78 -32.98 -4.75
CA LEU A 414 24.29 -34.33 -4.47
C LEU A 414 24.59 -35.11 -5.76
N ALA A 415 23.74 -34.97 -6.79
CA ALA A 415 23.98 -35.57 -8.10
C ALA A 415 25.23 -35.01 -8.78
N ALA A 416 25.43 -33.69 -8.76
CA ALA A 416 26.62 -33.04 -9.33
C ALA A 416 27.92 -33.43 -8.60
N ARG A 417 27.87 -33.58 -7.27
CA ARG A 417 29.02 -34.11 -6.50
C ARG A 417 29.32 -35.58 -6.80
N SER A 418 28.28 -36.41 -6.96
CA SER A 418 28.46 -37.83 -7.27
C SER A 418 29.05 -38.09 -8.66
N THR A 419 28.97 -37.11 -9.57
CA THR A 419 29.65 -37.15 -10.87
C THR A 419 31.09 -36.67 -10.80
N GLU A 420 31.42 -35.74 -9.90
CA GLU A 420 32.82 -35.30 -9.67
C GLU A 420 33.66 -36.35 -8.91
N ASP A 421 33.05 -37.17 -8.04
CA ASP A 421 33.73 -38.27 -7.33
C ASP A 421 33.90 -39.54 -8.21
N ARG A 422 33.48 -39.52 -9.48
CA ARG A 422 33.60 -40.64 -10.45
C ARG A 422 34.58 -40.39 -11.59
N ASP A 423 35.23 -39.22 -11.62
CA ASP A 423 36.38 -38.88 -12.45
C ASP A 423 37.65 -38.81 -11.58
#